data_AF-A0A1Z4KE68-F1
#
_entry.id   AF-A0A1Z4KE68-F1
#
_cell.length_a   1.000
_cell.length_b   1.000
_cell.length_c   1.000
_cell.angle_alpha   90.00
_cell.angle_beta   90.00
_cell.angle_gamma   90.00
#
_symmetry.space_group_name_H-M   'P 1'
#
loop_
_entity.id
_entity.type
_entity.pdbx_description
1 polymer ?
#
loop_
_entity_poly.entity_id
_entity_poly.type
_entity_poly.pdbx_seq_one_letter_code
_entity_poly.pdbx_strand_id
1 'polypeptide(L)'
;METKKLHICKLEATQEWLCLDARAYIAECLEACVTVEMLADLREIFPRQALTVASVQVCELQRKRIQRWLKEQNGEVHDLGESSQVLQSAMDTSLGQCSS
;
A
#
# COMPACT_ATOMS: atom_id res chain seq x y z
N MET A 1 -14.49 -14.03 -16.19
CA MET A 1 -14.32 -13.25 -14.95
C MET A 1 -14.33 -11.79 -15.38
N GLU A 2 -15.38 -11.06 -15.02
CA GLU A 2 -15.53 -9.65 -15.39
C GLU A 2 -14.50 -8.83 -14.61
N THR A 3 -13.50 -8.29 -15.31
CA THR A 3 -12.56 -7.33 -14.72
C THR A 3 -13.32 -6.02 -14.50
N LYS A 4 -14.00 -5.89 -13.35
CA LYS A 4 -14.56 -4.60 -12.93
C LYS A 4 -13.44 -3.58 -13.02
N LYS A 5 -13.52 -2.66 -13.99
CA LYS A 5 -12.59 -1.54 -14.07
C LYS A 5 -12.74 -0.76 -12.78
N LEU A 6 -11.67 -0.69 -12.02
CA LEU A 6 -11.65 0.02 -10.74
C LEU A 6 -11.71 1.51 -11.04
N HIS A 7 -12.89 2.11 -10.84
CA HIS A 7 -13.11 3.51 -11.16
C HIS A 7 -12.56 4.38 -10.04
N ILE A 8 -11.78 5.40 -10.41
CA ILE A 8 -11.27 6.41 -9.48
C ILE A 8 -12.14 7.65 -9.63
N CYS A 9 -12.61 8.19 -8.50
CA CYS A 9 -13.34 9.44 -8.45
C CYS A 9 -12.55 10.54 -9.16
N LYS A 10 -13.18 11.15 -10.17
CA LYS A 10 -12.58 12.22 -10.99
C LYS A 10 -12.91 13.62 -10.47
N LEU A 11 -13.67 13.71 -9.38
CA LEU A 11 -14.04 14.98 -8.78
C LEU A 11 -12.88 15.55 -7.97
N GLU A 12 -12.75 16.87 -8.03
CA GLU A 12 -11.91 17.62 -7.10
C GLU A 12 -12.60 17.74 -5.74
N ALA A 13 -11.82 17.74 -4.66
CA ALA A 13 -12.38 17.92 -3.33
C ALA A 13 -12.87 19.35 -3.12
N THR A 14 -14.16 19.51 -2.82
CA THR A 14 -14.73 20.78 -2.34
C THR A 14 -14.40 20.99 -0.85
N GLN A 15 -14.67 22.18 -0.32
CA GLN A 15 -14.48 22.46 1.12
C GLN A 15 -15.35 21.57 2.02
N GLU A 16 -16.52 21.14 1.55
CA GLU A 16 -17.41 20.21 2.25
C GLU A 16 -16.73 18.87 2.49
N TRP A 17 -15.94 18.40 1.53
CA TRP A 17 -15.15 17.17 1.68
C TRP A 17 -13.92 17.31 2.58
N LEU A 18 -13.46 18.54 2.81
CA LEU A 18 -12.24 18.85 3.55
C LEU A 18 -12.50 19.37 4.97
N CYS A 19 -13.76 19.57 5.34
CA CYS A 19 -14.13 19.95 6.70
C CYS A 19 -13.81 18.83 7.70
N LEU A 20 -13.74 19.17 8.99
CA LEU A 20 -13.33 18.22 10.03
C LEU A 20 -14.26 17.01 10.12
N ASP A 21 -15.57 17.24 10.03
CA ASP A 21 -16.59 16.19 10.16
C ASP A 21 -16.52 15.19 8.98
N ALA A 22 -16.41 15.71 7.75
CA ALA A 22 -16.28 14.87 6.57
C ALA A 22 -14.97 14.05 6.62
N ARG A 23 -13.87 14.66 7.08
CA ARG A 23 -12.60 13.96 7.24
C ARG A 23 -12.65 12.85 8.28
N ALA A 24 -13.31 13.09 9.40
CA ALA A 24 -13.52 12.07 10.44
C ALA A 24 -14.36 10.90 9.89
N TYR A 25 -15.46 11.21 9.20
CA TYR A 25 -16.30 10.20 8.57
C TYR A 25 -15.54 9.35 7.54
N ILE A 26 -14.77 9.99 6.66
CA ILE A 26 -13.95 9.26 5.67
C ILE A 26 -12.89 8.40 6.37
N ALA A 27 -12.30 8.89 7.46
CA ALA A 27 -11.33 8.10 8.23
C ALA A 27 -11.97 6.86 8.87
N GLU A 28 -13.18 6.97 9.42
CA GLU A 28 -13.95 5.83 9.92
C GLU A 28 -14.25 4.81 8.80
N CYS A 29 -14.60 5.30 7.60
CA CYS A 29 -14.80 4.44 6.44
C CYS A 29 -13.52 3.68 6.06
N LEU A 30 -12.36 4.35 6.09
CA LEU A 30 -11.05 3.74 5.83
C LEU A 30 -10.66 2.72 6.92
N GLU A 31 -11.03 2.95 8.17
CA GLU A 31 -10.85 1.99 9.27
C GLU A 31 -11.71 0.75 9.12
N ALA A 32 -12.94 0.91 8.61
CA ALA A 32 -13.86 -0.19 8.37
C ALA A 32 -13.49 -1.06 7.15
N CYS A 33 -12.57 -0.62 6.28
CA CYS A 33 -12.15 -1.42 5.14
C CYS A 33 -11.46 -2.71 5.58
N VAL A 34 -12.02 -3.87 5.19
CA VAL A 34 -11.41 -5.18 5.44
C VAL A 34 -10.96 -5.90 4.17
N THR A 35 -11.38 -5.42 2.99
CA THR A 35 -10.97 -5.99 1.70
C THR A 35 -10.52 -4.93 0.70
N VAL A 36 -9.84 -5.37 -0.36
CA VAL A 36 -9.38 -4.53 -1.46
C VAL A 36 -10.55 -3.89 -2.22
N GLU A 37 -11.65 -4.63 -2.38
CA GLU A 37 -12.86 -4.20 -3.08
C GLU A 37 -13.54 -3.04 -2.34
N MET A 38 -13.62 -3.11 -1.01
CA MET A 38 -14.18 -2.00 -0.21
C MET A 38 -13.35 -0.72 -0.40
N LEU A 39 -12.02 -0.85 -0.44
CA LEU A 39 -11.15 0.29 -0.72
C LEU A 39 -11.37 0.83 -2.15
N ALA A 40 -11.60 -0.04 -3.13
CA ALA A 40 -11.91 0.37 -4.48
C ALA A 40 -13.23 1.16 -4.55
N ASP A 41 -14.27 0.70 -3.85
CA ASP A 41 -15.55 1.41 -3.75
C ASP A 41 -15.35 2.81 -3.12
N LEU A 42 -14.56 2.92 -2.06
CA LEU A 42 -14.24 4.22 -1.46
C LEU A 42 -13.48 5.15 -2.42
N ARG A 43 -12.59 4.59 -3.25
CA ARG A 43 -11.85 5.35 -4.28
C ARG A 43 -12.75 5.84 -5.41
N GLU A 44 -13.88 5.17 -5.66
CA GLU A 44 -14.88 5.59 -6.64
C GLU A 44 -15.76 6.72 -6.11
N ILE A 45 -16.08 6.68 -4.81
CA ILE A 45 -16.98 7.64 -4.15
C ILE A 45 -16.24 8.94 -3.80
N PHE A 46 -15.10 8.83 -3.10
CA PHE A 46 -14.46 10.00 -2.49
C PHE A 46 -13.37 10.61 -3.40
N PRO A 47 -13.31 11.95 -3.51
CA PRO A 47 -12.19 12.63 -4.15
C PRO A 47 -10.86 12.20 -3.55
N ARG A 48 -9.83 12.02 -4.39
CA ARG A 48 -8.49 11.58 -3.97
C ARG A 48 -7.91 12.44 -2.84
N GLN A 49 -8.10 13.75 -2.93
CA GLN A 49 -7.60 14.69 -1.92
C GLN A 49 -8.28 14.45 -0.56
N ALA A 50 -9.60 14.19 -0.54
CA ALA A 50 -10.36 13.92 0.68
C ALA A 50 -9.86 12.64 1.38
N LEU A 51 -9.66 11.56 0.61
CA LEU A 51 -9.06 10.32 1.11
C LEU A 51 -7.67 10.54 1.70
N THR A 52 -6.85 11.34 1.02
CA THR A 52 -5.47 11.64 1.45
C THR A 52 -5.46 12.37 2.79
N VAL A 53 -6.27 13.43 2.95
CA VAL A 53 -6.29 14.23 4.19
C VAL A 53 -6.97 13.51 5.36
N ALA A 54 -7.90 12.60 5.08
CA ALA A 54 -8.57 11.76 6.09
C ALA A 54 -7.66 10.64 6.58
N SER A 55 -6.79 10.09 5.72
CA SER A 55 -5.89 8.98 6.06
C SER A 55 -4.95 9.28 7.25
N VAL A 56 -4.69 10.55 7.55
CA VAL A 56 -3.89 10.97 8.71
C VAL A 56 -4.53 10.54 10.04
N GLN A 57 -5.86 10.42 10.09
CA GLN A 57 -6.60 10.03 11.30
C GLN A 57 -6.74 8.51 11.44
N VAL A 58 -6.48 7.74 10.37
CA VAL A 58 -6.52 6.26 10.38
C VAL A 58 -5.34 5.70 11.16
N CYS A 59 -5.50 4.58 11.86
CA CYS A 59 -4.44 3.95 12.61
C CYS A 59 -3.31 3.44 11.70
N GLU A 60 -2.10 3.33 12.25
CA GLU A 60 -0.92 2.98 11.45
C GLU A 60 -1.03 1.59 10.81
N LEU A 61 -1.58 0.61 11.52
CA LEU A 61 -1.76 -0.75 11.01
C LEU A 61 -2.67 -0.75 9.77
N GLN A 62 -3.80 -0.06 9.85
CA GLN A 62 -4.75 0.01 8.77
C GLN A 62 -4.21 0.82 7.58
N ARG A 63 -3.48 1.91 7.83
CA ARG A 63 -2.76 2.64 6.76
C ARG A 63 -1.81 1.74 5.97
N LYS A 64 -1.04 0.88 6.66
CA LYS A 64 -0.12 -0.06 5.99
C LYS A 64 -0.88 -1.08 5.12
N ARG A 65 -2.05 -1.54 5.58
CA ARG A 65 -2.92 -2.42 4.78
C ARG A 65 -3.45 -1.71 3.54
N ILE A 66 -4.00 -0.50 3.71
CA ILE A 66 -4.49 0.33 2.61
C ILE A 66 -3.38 0.59 1.59
N GLN A 67 -2.18 0.95 2.02
CA GLN A 67 -1.03 1.15 1.11
C GLN A 67 -0.68 -0.11 0.31
N ARG A 68 -0.73 -1.29 0.93
CA ARG A 68 -0.51 -2.57 0.23
C ARG A 68 -1.59 -2.79 -0.83
N TRP A 69 -2.85 -2.65 -0.47
CA TRP A 69 -3.97 -2.79 -1.40
C TRP A 69 -3.90 -1.78 -2.54
N LEU A 70 -3.49 -0.54 -2.28
CA LEU A 70 -3.29 0.45 -3.35
C LEU A 70 -2.21 0.01 -4.36
N LYS A 71 -1.10 -0.57 -3.90
CA LYS A 71 -0.04 -1.10 -4.79
C LYS A 71 -0.53 -2.26 -5.64
N GLU A 72 -1.25 -3.21 -5.03
CA GLU A 72 -1.88 -4.33 -5.74
C GLU A 72 -2.83 -3.84 -6.85
N GLN A 73 -3.64 -2.83 -6.55
CA GLN A 73 -4.63 -2.26 -7.47
C GLN A 73 -4.02 -1.40 -8.58
N ASN A 74 -2.90 -0.74 -8.30
CA ASN A 74 -2.21 0.10 -9.28
C ASN A 74 -1.23 -0.71 -10.16
N GLY A 75 -1.10 -2.01 -9.93
CA GLY A 75 -0.17 -2.87 -10.68
C GLY A 75 1.30 -2.66 -10.30
N GLU A 76 1.58 -1.98 -9.19
CA GLU A 76 2.93 -1.71 -8.68
C GLU A 76 3.47 -2.91 -7.88
N VAL A 77 3.27 -4.13 -8.39
CA VAL A 77 3.96 -5.32 -7.91
C VAL A 77 5.35 -5.33 -8.56
N HIS A 78 6.24 -4.48 -8.07
CA HIS A 78 7.67 -4.74 -8.23
C HIS A 78 8.04 -5.80 -7.20
N ASP A 79 8.21 -7.02 -7.72
CA ASP A 79 9.30 -7.93 -7.37
C ASP A 79 10.13 -7.46 -6.16
N LEU A 80 9.78 -7.97 -4.98
CA LEU A 80 10.78 -8.18 -3.94
C LEU A 80 11.17 -9.65 -4.02
N GLY A 81 11.76 -10.03 -5.16
CA GLY A 81 12.72 -11.12 -5.21
C GLY A 81 13.84 -10.81 -4.22
N GLU A 82 13.88 -11.59 -3.16
CA GLU A 82 15.07 -12.00 -2.43
C GLU A 82 16.21 -10.96 -2.30
N SER A 83 16.22 -10.25 -1.17
CA SER A 83 17.51 -9.93 -0.54
C SER A 83 17.77 -10.94 0.58
N SER A 84 17.85 -12.22 0.19
CA SER A 84 18.49 -13.26 1.00
C SER A 84 19.96 -13.30 0.61
N GLN A 85 20.72 -12.29 1.03
CA GLN A 85 22.18 -12.34 0.95
C GLN A 85 22.71 -12.85 2.29
N VAL A 86 22.37 -14.09 2.61
CA VAL A 86 23.15 -14.92 3.52
C VAL A 86 24.40 -15.34 2.74
N LEU A 87 25.42 -14.47 2.70
CA LEU A 87 26.75 -14.86 2.25
C LEU A 87 27.55 -15.32 3.47
N GLN A 88 27.24 -16.55 3.85
CA GLN A 88 28.05 -17.39 4.70
C GLN A 88 29.29 -17.81 3.90
N SER A 89 30.42 -17.14 4.07
CA SER A 89 31.71 -17.70 3.68
C SER A 89 32.43 -18.21 4.93
N ALA A 90 32.05 -19.44 5.31
CA ALA A 90 32.90 -20.31 6.08
C ALA A 90 34.12 -20.69 5.21
N MET A 91 35.30 -20.31 5.69
CA MET A 91 36.49 -21.14 5.91
C MET A 91 36.67 -22.39 5.01
N ASP A 92 37.90 -22.49 4.52
CA ASP A 92 38.62 -23.70 4.08
C ASP A 92 38.61 -24.02 2.57
N THR A 93 39.72 -23.70 1.89
CA THR A 93 40.58 -24.67 1.20
C THR A 93 41.77 -23.93 0.57
N SER A 94 42.98 -24.12 1.13
CA SER A 94 44.21 -24.12 0.33
C SER A 94 45.26 -24.94 1.06
N LEU A 95 45.26 -26.24 0.74
CA LEU A 95 46.38 -27.14 0.93
C LEU A 95 47.35 -26.99 -0.26
N GLY A 96 48.64 -26.89 0.05
CA GLY A 96 49.78 -27.12 -0.86
C GLY A 96 50.17 -25.91 -1.70
N GLN A 97 51.44 -25.54 -1.84
CA GLN A 97 52.61 -26.42 -1.99
C GLN A 97 53.88 -25.74 -1.48
N CYS A 98 54.69 -26.52 -0.75
CA CYS A 98 56.13 -26.32 -0.68
C CYS A 98 56.74 -26.60 -2.06
N SER A 99 57.74 -25.82 -2.47
CA SER A 99 58.72 -26.22 -3.50
C SER A 99 60.06 -25.54 -3.18
N SER A 100 61.10 -26.31 -3.48
CA SER A 100 62.50 -26.30 -2.99
C SER A 100 63.32 -25.03 -3.07
#